data_AF-V9F5G4-F1
#
_entry.id   AF-V9F5G4-F1
#
_cell.length_a   1.000
_cell.length_b   1.000
_cell.length_c   1.000
_cell.angle_alpha   90.00
_cell.angle_beta   90.00
_cell.angle_gamma   90.00
#
_symmetry.space_group_name_H-M   'P 1'
#
loop_
_entity.id
_entity.type
_entity.pdbx_description
1 polymer ?
#
loop_
_entity_poly.entity_id
_entity_poly.type
_entity_poly.pdbx_seq_one_letter_code
_entity_poly.pdbx_strand_id
1 'polypeptide(L)'
;MFLYVSTALFTVEYLMRLWSCVEDKRFTHPVCGRLKWMLRPMSVIDLVVLIPFYLEILLEHQLAVSSRGVLTLRGFRLLRIMSFLHLERSYQAMKNLREIFALKKEELAVVTYLTIVIVLTSSTTIFFLENPAQPEVFTSIGTCSWWAIETITSLGYGDIVPITAAGRAFSSLLALWGIILFTIPGAVLGSGFVEVMLKKQEQKNEQAMEESIRTSLTRELRTLSSSNIFFAGNLDSPRTDLDSPLGATQSFSVPPSANSTRYDYPSFAAPAPPVVRLQEQVDRLNATQLQLQAQLNRQETQLQTILALLEKSLAQSDPSENAVPPFSAIVPPE
;
A
#
# COMPACT_ATOMS: atom_id res chain seq x y z
N MET A 1 -36.59 -5.03 6.10
CA MET A 1 -36.53 -5.62 4.74
C MET A 1 -35.11 -5.79 4.23
N PHE A 2 -34.32 -4.71 4.06
CA PHE A 2 -32.93 -4.78 3.58
C PHE A 2 -32.05 -5.83 4.29
N LEU A 3 -32.06 -5.84 5.63
CA LEU A 3 -31.27 -6.78 6.43
C LEU A 3 -31.59 -8.26 6.18
N TYR A 4 -32.87 -8.58 5.97
CA TYR A 4 -33.29 -9.96 5.70
C TYR A 4 -32.84 -10.40 4.31
N VAL A 5 -32.97 -9.51 3.31
CA VAL A 5 -32.54 -9.78 1.94
C VAL A 5 -31.02 -9.90 1.86
N SER A 6 -30.28 -8.98 2.49
CA SER A 6 -28.80 -9.03 2.50
C SER A 6 -28.29 -10.26 3.24
N THR A 7 -28.87 -10.60 4.39
CA THR A 7 -28.45 -11.80 5.14
C THR A 7 -28.78 -13.08 4.37
N ALA A 8 -29.94 -13.16 3.70
CA ALA A 8 -30.27 -14.29 2.84
C ALA A 8 -29.27 -14.44 1.69
N LEU A 9 -28.90 -13.34 1.02
CA LEU A 9 -27.88 -13.34 -0.03
C LEU A 9 -26.51 -13.80 0.50
N PHE A 10 -26.05 -13.26 1.63
CA PHE A 10 -24.79 -13.68 2.27
C PHE A 10 -24.81 -15.14 2.72
N THR A 11 -25.96 -15.63 3.19
CA THR A 11 -26.13 -17.03 3.56
C THR A 11 -25.96 -17.92 2.34
N VAL A 12 -26.67 -17.61 1.25
CA VAL A 12 -26.60 -18.38 0.00
C VAL A 12 -25.18 -18.35 -0.56
N GLU A 13 -24.54 -17.18 -0.56
CA GLU A 13 -23.15 -17.03 -0.98
C GLU A 13 -22.19 -17.86 -0.12
N TYR A 14 -22.32 -17.81 1.21
CA TYR A 14 -21.51 -18.59 2.13
C TYR A 14 -21.69 -20.10 1.92
N LEU A 15 -22.93 -20.56 1.73
CA LEU A 15 -23.23 -21.97 1.42
C LEU A 15 -22.64 -22.39 0.06
N MET A 16 -22.72 -21.54 -0.96
CA MET A 16 -22.10 -21.82 -2.26
C MET A 16 -20.57 -21.89 -2.16
N ARG A 17 -19.94 -20.97 -1.41
CA ARG A 17 -18.48 -21.01 -1.14
C ARG A 17 -18.10 -22.29 -0.38
N LEU A 18 -18.87 -22.67 0.65
CA LEU A 18 -18.69 -23.92 1.40
C LEU A 18 -18.94 -25.17 0.54
N TRP A 19 -19.80 -25.08 -0.47
CA TRP A 19 -20.04 -26.16 -1.42
C TRP A 19 -18.88 -26.34 -2.40
N SER A 20 -18.40 -25.24 -2.99
CA SER A 20 -17.32 -25.20 -3.98
C SER A 20 -15.92 -25.43 -3.39
N CYS A 21 -15.74 -25.27 -2.07
CA CYS A 21 -14.40 -25.36 -1.44
C CYS A 21 -13.68 -26.71 -1.60
N VAL A 22 -14.41 -27.78 -1.92
CA VAL A 22 -13.86 -29.14 -2.12
C VAL A 22 -13.06 -29.26 -3.43
N GLU A 23 -13.21 -28.31 -4.35
CA GLU A 23 -12.48 -28.29 -5.62
C GLU A 23 -11.00 -27.86 -5.47
N ASP A 24 -10.64 -27.16 -4.39
CA ASP A 24 -9.24 -26.86 -4.07
C ASP A 24 -8.57 -28.12 -3.48
N LYS A 25 -7.46 -28.55 -4.09
CA LYS A 25 -6.66 -29.73 -3.69
C LYS A 25 -6.27 -29.75 -2.20
N ARG A 26 -6.35 -28.60 -1.52
CA ARG A 26 -6.06 -28.43 -0.08
C ARG A 26 -7.20 -28.87 0.86
N PHE A 27 -8.43 -29.05 0.35
CA PHE A 27 -9.64 -29.32 1.14
C PHE A 27 -10.48 -30.50 0.61
N THR A 28 -9.84 -31.51 0.03
CA THR A 28 -10.48 -32.65 -0.63
C THR A 28 -11.36 -33.52 0.30
N HIS A 29 -11.08 -33.54 1.62
CA HIS A 29 -11.87 -34.35 2.55
C HIS A 29 -13.29 -33.81 2.75
N PRO A 30 -14.33 -34.67 2.64
CA PRO A 30 -15.73 -34.23 2.55
C PRO A 30 -16.24 -33.48 3.78
N VAL A 31 -15.74 -33.78 4.98
CA VAL A 31 -16.18 -33.13 6.24
C VAL A 31 -15.03 -32.36 6.90
N CYS A 32 -13.87 -32.98 7.10
CA CYS A 32 -12.69 -32.31 7.67
C CYS A 32 -12.15 -31.17 6.79
N GLY A 33 -12.23 -31.30 5.45
CA GLY A 33 -11.79 -30.24 4.53
C GLY A 33 -12.69 -29.00 4.62
N ARG A 34 -14.00 -29.21 4.68
CA ARG A 34 -14.99 -28.14 4.85
C ARG A 34 -14.85 -27.45 6.21
N LEU A 35 -14.67 -28.21 7.30
CA LEU A 35 -14.46 -27.64 8.62
C LEU A 35 -13.16 -26.83 8.69
N LYS A 36 -12.07 -27.34 8.11
CA LYS A 36 -10.80 -26.61 8.01
C LYS A 36 -10.93 -25.32 7.18
N TRP A 37 -11.79 -25.31 6.16
CA TRP A 37 -12.11 -24.11 5.40
C TRP A 37 -12.91 -23.11 6.26
N MET A 38 -13.92 -23.57 7.01
CA MET A 38 -14.71 -22.72 7.92
C MET A 38 -13.85 -22.05 8.99
N LEU A 39 -12.80 -22.70 9.49
CA LEU A 39 -11.87 -22.13 10.48
C LEU A 39 -10.82 -21.17 9.89
N ARG A 40 -10.84 -20.88 8.58
CA ARG A 40 -9.98 -19.82 8.04
C ARG A 40 -10.46 -18.45 8.50
N PRO A 41 -9.56 -17.52 8.84
CA PRO A 41 -9.93 -16.23 9.42
C PRO A 41 -10.96 -15.45 8.58
N MET A 42 -10.89 -15.53 7.25
CA MET A 42 -11.89 -14.92 6.37
C MET A 42 -13.27 -15.59 6.49
N SER A 43 -13.32 -16.93 6.44
CA SER A 43 -14.56 -17.70 6.56
C SER A 43 -15.18 -17.64 7.95
N VAL A 44 -14.37 -17.42 9.00
CA VAL A 44 -14.83 -17.18 10.37
C VAL A 44 -15.52 -15.82 10.46
N ILE A 45 -14.99 -14.77 9.80
CA ILE A 45 -15.64 -13.45 9.77
C ILE A 45 -17.03 -13.59 9.13
N ASP A 46 -17.14 -14.26 7.98
CA ASP A 46 -18.42 -14.51 7.31
C ASP A 46 -19.40 -15.26 8.23
N LEU A 47 -18.92 -16.25 8.99
CA LEU A 47 -19.74 -17.00 9.96
C LEU A 47 -20.19 -16.14 11.15
N VAL A 48 -19.28 -15.34 11.72
CA VAL A 48 -19.57 -14.42 12.85
C VAL A 48 -20.57 -13.34 12.44
N VAL A 49 -20.58 -12.93 11.18
CA VAL A 49 -21.59 -12.02 10.62
C VAL A 49 -22.97 -12.67 10.52
N LEU A 50 -23.01 -13.98 10.25
CA LEU A 50 -24.24 -14.75 10.09
C LEU A 50 -24.91 -15.05 11.44
N ILE A 51 -24.10 -15.40 12.46
CA ILE A 51 -24.56 -15.89 13.77
C ILE A 51 -25.60 -14.96 14.44
N PRO A 52 -25.39 -13.62 14.56
CA PRO A 52 -26.31 -12.75 15.27
C PRO A 52 -27.74 -12.76 14.70
N PHE A 53 -27.88 -12.83 13.38
CA PHE A 53 -29.17 -12.83 12.70
C PHE A 53 -29.95 -14.13 12.94
N TYR A 54 -29.29 -15.28 12.76
CA TYR A 54 -29.92 -16.58 13.00
C TYR A 54 -30.23 -16.79 14.48
N LEU A 55 -29.40 -16.26 15.36
CA LEU A 55 -29.59 -16.33 16.80
C LEU A 55 -30.74 -15.42 17.27
N GLU A 56 -30.93 -14.24 16.66
CA GLU A 56 -32.10 -13.36 16.87
C GLU A 56 -33.40 -14.09 16.46
N ILE A 57 -33.45 -14.67 15.27
CA ILE A 57 -34.62 -15.44 14.78
C ILE A 57 -34.92 -16.66 15.67
N LEU A 58 -33.89 -17.41 16.08
CA LEU A 58 -34.06 -18.60 16.92
C LEU A 58 -34.61 -18.25 18.31
N LEU A 59 -34.10 -17.16 18.91
CA LEU A 59 -34.55 -16.68 20.22
C LEU A 59 -35.97 -16.13 20.17
N GLU A 60 -36.33 -15.38 19.11
CA GLU A 60 -37.69 -14.89 18.89
C GLU A 60 -38.72 -16.02 18.73
N HIS A 61 -38.32 -17.14 18.13
CA HIS A 61 -39.22 -18.28 17.88
C HIS A 61 -39.36 -19.23 19.09
N GLN A 62 -38.30 -19.47 19.87
CA GLN A 62 -38.29 -20.48 20.96
C GLN A 62 -38.64 -19.94 22.34
N LEU A 63 -38.42 -18.64 22.60
CA LEU A 63 -38.58 -18.09 23.94
C LEU A 63 -39.46 -16.83 23.88
N ALA A 64 -40.63 -16.87 24.51
CA ALA A 64 -41.35 -15.66 24.91
C ALA A 64 -40.51 -14.94 25.98
N VAL A 65 -39.47 -14.22 25.54
CA VAL A 65 -38.43 -13.68 26.39
C VAL A 65 -39.01 -12.60 27.30
N SER A 66 -39.12 -12.94 28.58
CA SER A 66 -39.22 -11.99 29.69
C SER A 66 -38.10 -10.95 29.63
N SER A 67 -38.41 -9.73 30.09
CA SER A 67 -37.63 -8.47 30.05
C SER A 67 -36.10 -8.52 30.28
N ARG A 68 -35.53 -9.61 30.82
CA ARG A 68 -34.09 -9.82 30.98
C ARG A 68 -33.36 -10.21 29.69
N GLY A 69 -33.99 -10.90 28.75
CA GLY A 69 -33.31 -11.27 27.49
C GLY A 69 -33.24 -10.13 26.47
N VAL A 70 -34.05 -9.07 26.65
CA VAL A 70 -34.01 -7.84 25.83
C VAL A 70 -32.66 -7.11 25.93
N LEU A 71 -31.98 -7.21 27.08
CA LEU A 71 -30.65 -6.61 27.29
C LEU A 71 -29.55 -7.36 26.51
N THR A 72 -29.59 -8.70 26.49
CA THR A 72 -28.69 -9.54 25.66
C THR A 72 -28.92 -9.36 24.17
N LEU A 73 -30.17 -9.17 23.73
CA LEU A 73 -30.52 -8.85 22.34
C LEU A 73 -29.92 -7.51 21.87
N ARG A 74 -29.76 -6.53 22.76
CA ARG A 74 -29.07 -5.26 22.44
C ARG A 74 -27.58 -5.47 22.15
N GLY A 75 -26.93 -6.41 22.81
CA GLY A 75 -25.53 -6.79 22.54
C GLY A 75 -25.36 -7.44 21.17
N PHE A 76 -26.30 -8.30 20.76
CA PHE A 76 -26.29 -8.91 19.41
C PHE A 76 -26.47 -7.87 18.29
N ARG A 77 -27.11 -6.73 18.57
CA ARG A 77 -27.19 -5.60 17.62
C ARG A 77 -25.83 -4.96 17.35
N LEU A 78 -24.90 -4.95 18.31
CA LEU A 78 -23.52 -4.48 18.08
C LEU A 78 -22.74 -5.45 17.18
N LEU A 79 -22.99 -6.77 17.29
CA LEU A 79 -22.40 -7.75 16.38
C LEU A 79 -22.87 -7.55 14.92
N ARG A 80 -24.02 -6.92 14.69
CA ARG A 80 -24.48 -6.52 13.34
C ARG A 80 -23.59 -5.43 12.70
N ILE A 81 -22.81 -4.67 13.48
CA ILE A 81 -21.79 -3.76 12.92
C ILE A 81 -20.66 -4.56 12.25
N MET A 82 -20.37 -5.78 12.72
CA MET A 82 -19.44 -6.69 12.04
C MET A 82 -19.94 -7.08 10.65
N SER A 83 -21.25 -7.09 10.41
CA SER A 83 -21.83 -7.28 9.07
C SER A 83 -21.46 -6.15 8.10
N PHE A 84 -21.21 -4.93 8.59
CA PHE A 84 -20.71 -3.82 7.78
C PHE A 84 -19.19 -3.90 7.56
N LEU A 85 -18.47 -4.56 8.47
CA LEU A 85 -17.05 -4.90 8.30
C LEU A 85 -16.79 -6.01 7.27
N HIS A 86 -17.85 -6.44 6.56
CA HIS A 86 -17.74 -7.19 5.32
C HIS A 86 -17.15 -6.29 4.22
N LEU A 87 -15.91 -5.82 4.42
CA LEU A 87 -15.06 -5.34 3.37
C LEU A 87 -14.67 -6.58 2.56
N GLU A 88 -15.45 -6.89 1.52
CA GLU A 88 -15.04 -7.81 0.45
C GLU A 88 -13.83 -7.29 -0.35
N ARG A 89 -13.06 -6.33 0.17
CA ARG A 89 -11.98 -5.69 -0.55
C ARG A 89 -10.63 -6.00 0.06
N SER A 90 -9.93 -6.83 -0.72
CA SER A 90 -8.49 -6.99 -0.81
C SER A 90 -7.87 -7.88 0.27
N TYR A 91 -8.03 -9.20 0.09
CA TYR A 91 -7.05 -10.20 0.54
C TYR A 91 -5.61 -9.70 0.32
N GLN A 92 -5.37 -9.00 -0.80
CA GLN A 92 -4.11 -8.38 -1.11
C GLN A 92 -3.73 -7.21 -0.19
N ALA A 93 -4.67 -6.34 0.22
CA ALA A 93 -4.39 -5.20 1.10
C ALA A 93 -4.10 -5.69 2.52
N MET A 94 -4.88 -6.64 3.04
CA MET A 94 -4.61 -7.28 4.33
C MET A 94 -3.30 -8.07 4.32
N LYS A 95 -2.98 -8.75 3.22
CA LYS A 95 -1.70 -9.44 3.04
C LYS A 95 -0.53 -8.44 3.09
N ASN A 96 -0.62 -7.35 2.31
CA ASN A 96 0.40 -6.31 2.29
C ASN A 96 0.55 -5.67 3.68
N LEU A 97 -0.56 -5.36 4.36
CA LEU A 97 -0.53 -4.77 5.70
C LEU A 97 0.17 -5.70 6.70
N ARG A 98 -0.15 -7.00 6.69
CA ARG A 98 0.51 -8.00 7.54
C ARG A 98 2.00 -8.11 7.22
N GLU A 99 2.37 -8.05 5.95
CA GLU A 99 3.77 -8.04 5.51
C GLU A 99 4.52 -6.82 6.04
N ILE A 100 3.89 -5.63 6.00
CA ILE A 100 4.44 -4.40 6.56
C ILE A 100 4.62 -4.51 8.07
N PHE A 101 3.60 -4.98 8.80
CA PHE A 101 3.71 -5.19 10.25
C PHE A 101 4.80 -6.19 10.62
N ALA A 102 4.95 -7.28 9.85
CA ALA A 102 6.00 -8.26 10.08
C ALA A 102 7.40 -7.70 9.80
N LEU A 103 7.52 -6.87 8.76
CA LEU A 103 8.76 -6.20 8.36
C LEU A 103 9.19 -5.13 9.37
N LYS A 104 8.23 -4.35 9.90
CA LYS A 104 8.46 -3.21 10.80
C LYS A 104 8.18 -3.51 12.27
N LYS A 105 8.05 -4.79 12.64
CA LYS A 105 7.68 -5.23 14.01
C LYS A 105 8.65 -4.70 15.07
N GLU A 106 9.94 -4.63 14.76
CA GLU A 106 10.98 -4.20 15.71
C GLU A 106 10.89 -2.69 15.94
N GLU A 107 10.76 -1.91 14.87
CA GLU A 107 10.54 -0.46 14.94
C GLU A 107 9.26 -0.13 15.72
N LEU A 108 8.15 -0.80 15.42
CA LEU A 108 6.88 -0.60 16.13
C LEU A 108 6.95 -1.03 17.60
N ALA A 109 7.66 -2.12 17.92
CA ALA A 109 7.86 -2.56 19.30
C ALA A 109 8.65 -1.53 20.11
N VAL A 110 9.72 -0.96 19.54
CA VAL A 110 10.52 0.09 20.19
C VAL A 110 9.68 1.34 20.44
N VAL A 111 8.89 1.79 19.47
CA VAL A 111 8.03 2.97 19.62
C VAL A 111 6.96 2.75 20.67
N THR A 112 6.33 1.57 20.67
CA THR A 112 5.32 1.19 21.67
C THR A 112 5.93 1.16 23.07
N TYR A 113 7.11 0.54 23.20
CA TYR A 113 7.86 0.49 24.47
C TYR A 113 8.20 1.91 24.98
N LEU A 114 8.75 2.76 24.11
CA LEU A 114 9.08 4.15 24.45
C LEU A 114 7.83 4.93 24.89
N THR A 115 6.71 4.74 24.20
CA THR A 115 5.41 5.35 24.55
C THR A 115 4.97 4.95 25.95
N ILE A 116 5.03 3.66 26.28
CA ILE A 116 4.66 3.15 27.60
C ILE A 116 5.54 3.77 28.69
N VAL A 117 6.86 3.82 28.48
CA VAL A 117 7.80 4.40 29.44
C VAL A 117 7.50 5.89 29.68
N ILE A 118 7.25 6.66 28.62
CA ILE A 118 6.92 8.08 28.72
C ILE A 118 5.58 8.28 29.42
N VAL A 119 4.55 7.50 29.08
CA VAL A 119 3.24 7.56 29.76
C VAL A 119 3.40 7.31 31.25
N LEU A 120 4.09 6.25 31.66
CA LEU A 120 4.27 5.90 33.07
C LEU A 120 5.08 6.96 33.84
N THR A 121 6.15 7.47 33.24
CA THR A 121 7.02 8.49 33.84
C THR A 121 6.28 9.82 33.98
N SER A 122 5.57 10.24 32.94
CA SER A 122 4.75 11.46 32.94
C SER A 122 3.58 11.36 33.91
N SER A 123 2.92 10.20 34.01
CA SER A 123 1.86 9.94 34.98
C SER A 123 2.34 10.10 36.41
N THR A 124 3.51 9.55 36.71
CA THR A 124 4.10 9.64 38.05
C THR A 124 4.51 11.08 38.36
N THR A 125 5.12 11.76 37.39
CA THR A 125 5.60 13.14 37.56
C THR A 125 4.44 14.11 37.78
N ILE A 126 3.40 14.06 36.94
CA ILE A 126 2.24 14.95 37.09
C ILE A 126 1.46 14.65 38.37
N PHE A 127 1.39 13.39 38.79
CA PHE A 127 0.79 13.02 40.07
C PHE A 127 1.48 13.75 41.22
N PHE A 128 2.81 13.72 41.31
CA PHE A 128 3.53 14.42 42.37
C PHE A 128 3.42 15.95 42.29
N LEU A 129 3.29 16.52 41.09
CA LEU A 129 3.16 17.96 40.90
C LEU A 129 1.75 18.49 41.23
N GLU A 130 0.70 17.73 40.90
CA GLU A 130 -0.69 18.20 40.98
C GLU A 130 -1.49 17.58 42.13
N ASN A 131 -1.17 16.37 42.61
CA ASN A 131 -1.91 15.72 43.70
C ASN A 131 -1.99 16.58 44.98
N PRO A 132 -0.93 17.32 45.40
CA PRO A 132 -1.04 18.19 46.57
C PRO A 132 -2.03 19.34 46.40
N ALA A 133 -2.22 19.83 45.17
CA ALA A 133 -3.13 20.95 44.87
C ALA A 133 -4.54 20.48 44.49
N GLN A 134 -4.66 19.30 43.89
CA GLN A 134 -5.90 18.74 43.33
C GLN A 134 -5.99 17.22 43.59
N PRO A 135 -6.13 16.78 44.84
CA PRO A 135 -6.15 15.35 45.17
C PRO A 135 -7.39 14.62 44.61
N GLU A 136 -8.49 15.34 44.40
CA GLU A 136 -9.75 14.79 43.85
C GLU A 136 -9.72 14.57 42.34
N VAL A 137 -8.84 15.28 41.62
CA VAL A 137 -8.68 15.16 40.16
C VAL A 137 -7.55 14.18 39.84
N PHE A 138 -6.36 14.41 40.41
CA PHE A 138 -5.20 13.53 40.25
C PHE A 138 -5.18 12.47 41.36
N THR A 139 -6.22 11.62 41.40
CA THR A 139 -6.47 10.65 42.47
C THR A 139 -5.49 9.47 42.50
N SER A 140 -5.12 8.96 41.33
CA SER A 140 -4.27 7.77 41.20
C SER A 140 -3.34 7.89 40.00
N ILE A 141 -2.28 7.10 40.00
CA ILE A 141 -1.35 7.02 38.86
C ILE A 141 -2.09 6.61 37.58
N GLY A 142 -3.12 5.74 37.68
CA GLY A 142 -3.94 5.33 36.53
C GLY A 142 -4.74 6.49 35.94
N THR A 143 -5.30 7.36 36.79
CA THR A 143 -5.98 8.60 36.38
C THR A 143 -5.00 9.54 35.66
N CYS A 144 -3.76 9.63 36.16
CA CYS A 144 -2.70 10.41 35.53
C CYS A 144 -2.24 9.81 34.19
N SER A 145 -2.31 8.47 34.05
CA SER A 145 -2.02 7.79 32.78
C SER A 145 -3.07 8.06 31.72
N TRP A 146 -4.35 8.13 32.10
CA TRP A 146 -5.40 8.59 31.19
C TRP A 146 -5.09 9.99 30.65
N TRP A 147 -4.79 10.94 31.54
CA TRP A 147 -4.38 12.29 31.19
C TRP A 147 -3.13 12.34 30.29
N ALA A 148 -2.10 11.55 30.60
CA ALA A 148 -0.88 11.49 29.80
C ALA A 148 -1.15 10.94 28.39
N ILE A 149 -2.01 9.92 28.26
CA ILE A 149 -2.39 9.33 26.97
C ILE A 149 -3.14 10.35 26.11
N GLU A 150 -4.16 11.03 26.64
CA GLU A 150 -4.91 12.04 25.86
C GLU A 150 -4.04 13.24 25.47
N THR A 151 -3.06 13.61 26.31
CA THR A 151 -2.13 14.72 26.04
C THR A 151 -1.15 14.34 24.93
N ILE A 152 -0.55 13.15 24.99
CA ILE A 152 0.41 12.66 23.99
C ILE A 152 -0.27 12.42 22.64
N THR A 153 -1.50 11.91 22.63
CA THR A 153 -2.29 11.66 21.41
C THR A 153 -2.99 12.92 20.88
N SER A 154 -2.74 14.08 21.50
CA SER A 154 -3.36 15.36 21.20
C SER A 154 -4.90 15.34 21.14
N LEU A 155 -5.54 14.43 21.89
CA LEU A 155 -6.99 14.39 22.07
C LEU A 155 -7.45 15.51 23.01
N GLY A 156 -6.83 15.60 24.19
CA GLY A 156 -7.09 16.61 25.21
C GLY A 156 -8.57 16.85 25.48
N TYR A 157 -9.27 15.89 26.09
CA TYR A 157 -10.70 16.02 26.39
C TYR A 157 -10.98 17.19 27.34
N GLY A 158 -10.00 17.53 28.18
CA GLY A 158 -10.09 18.66 29.11
C GLY A 158 -10.88 18.35 30.38
N ASP A 159 -11.12 17.07 30.66
CA ASP A 159 -11.68 16.56 31.91
C ASP A 159 -10.67 16.66 33.06
N ILE A 160 -9.38 16.49 32.76
CA ILE A 160 -8.27 16.58 33.72
C ILE A 160 -7.25 17.61 33.24
N VAL A 161 -7.03 18.67 34.01
CA VAL A 161 -6.10 19.74 33.62
C VAL A 161 -5.25 20.17 34.83
N PRO A 162 -3.91 20.28 34.66
CA PRO A 162 -3.04 20.78 35.71
C PRO A 162 -3.26 22.27 35.97
N ILE A 163 -3.33 22.65 37.25
CA ILE A 163 -3.50 24.05 37.66
C ILE A 163 -2.22 24.65 38.21
N THR A 164 -1.27 23.85 38.68
CA THR A 164 -0.02 24.36 39.25
C THR A 164 0.89 24.89 38.15
N ALA A 165 1.71 25.89 38.46
CA ALA A 165 2.66 26.45 37.49
C ALA A 165 3.66 25.39 36.99
N ALA A 166 4.14 24.53 37.90
CA ALA A 166 5.05 23.44 37.57
C ALA A 166 4.38 22.36 36.71
N GLY A 167 3.16 21.94 37.06
CA GLY A 167 2.38 20.98 36.27
C GLY A 167 2.05 21.51 34.88
N ARG A 168 1.69 22.79 34.75
CA ARG A 168 1.47 23.44 33.45
C ARG A 168 2.73 23.49 32.61
N ALA A 169 3.88 23.86 33.17
CA ALA A 169 5.16 23.88 32.46
C ALA A 169 5.60 22.48 32.00
N PHE A 170 5.44 21.47 32.86
CA PHE A 170 5.70 20.08 32.50
C PHE A 170 4.77 19.61 31.38
N SER A 171 3.49 19.96 31.46
CA SER A 171 2.46 19.53 30.51
C SER A 171 2.63 20.17 29.14
N SER A 172 3.04 21.43 29.08
CA SER A 172 3.36 22.07 27.80
C SER A 172 4.61 21.46 27.16
N LEU A 173 5.63 21.09 27.95
CA LEU A 173 6.77 20.32 27.43
C LEU A 173 6.33 18.94 26.94
N LEU A 174 5.51 18.23 27.72
CA LEU A 174 5.00 16.91 27.37
C LEU A 174 4.16 16.95 26.09
N ALA A 175 3.34 17.99 25.89
CA ALA A 175 2.54 18.16 24.68
C ALA A 175 3.42 18.30 23.43
N LEU A 176 4.52 19.06 23.50
CA LEU A 176 5.49 19.18 22.40
C LEU A 176 6.15 17.84 22.07
N TRP A 177 6.58 17.09 23.10
CA TRP A 177 7.14 15.75 22.93
C TRP A 177 6.11 14.74 22.42
N GLY A 178 4.85 14.88 22.84
CA GLY A 178 3.74 14.03 22.45
C GLY A 178 3.50 14.03 20.95
N ILE A 179 3.52 15.21 20.32
CA ILE A 179 3.36 15.36 18.86
C ILE A 179 4.46 14.60 18.10
N ILE A 180 5.72 14.72 18.56
CA ILE A 180 6.86 14.02 17.96
C ILE A 180 6.63 12.51 18.04
N LEU A 181 6.29 12.02 19.23
CA LEU A 181 6.11 10.59 19.49
C LEU A 181 4.92 10.00 18.73
N PHE A 182 3.79 10.71 18.68
CA PHE A 182 2.58 10.29 17.95
C PHE A 182 2.82 10.18 16.44
N THR A 183 3.75 10.95 15.89
CA THR A 183 4.05 10.93 14.45
C THR A 183 4.83 9.68 14.04
N ILE A 184 5.61 9.07 14.94
CA ILE A 184 6.53 7.97 14.60
C ILE A 184 5.82 6.71 14.08
N PRO A 185 4.76 6.16 14.72
CA PRO A 185 4.07 4.98 14.19
C PRO A 185 3.53 5.20 12.78
N GLY A 186 2.98 6.39 12.50
CA GLY A 186 2.50 6.77 11.18
C GLY A 186 3.62 6.81 10.14
N ALA A 187 4.77 7.40 10.49
CA ALA A 187 5.94 7.47 9.62
C ALA A 187 6.54 6.07 9.32
N VAL A 188 6.64 5.21 10.33
CA VAL A 188 7.12 3.82 10.19
C VAL A 188 6.20 2.99 9.30
N LEU A 189 4.88 3.10 9.48
CA LEU A 189 3.92 2.43 8.62
C LEU A 189 3.99 2.97 7.18
N GLY A 190 4.10 4.29 7.01
CA GLY A 190 4.22 4.93 5.71
C GLY A 190 5.46 4.46 4.94
N SER A 191 6.62 4.42 5.59
CA SER A 191 7.85 3.91 4.96
C SER A 191 7.75 2.41 4.63
N GLY A 192 7.10 1.61 5.49
CA GLY A 192 6.82 0.20 5.21
C GLY A 192 5.91 -0.01 3.99
N PHE A 193 4.90 0.84 3.79
CA PHE A 193 4.07 0.81 2.58
C PHE A 193 4.88 1.08 1.32
N VAL A 194 5.76 2.08 1.35
CA VAL A 194 6.65 2.41 0.24
C VAL A 194 7.58 1.22 -0.05
N GLU A 195 8.18 0.62 0.97
CA GLU A 195 9.09 -0.50 0.82
C GLU A 195 8.43 -1.74 0.19
N VAL A 196 7.22 -2.11 0.64
CA VAL A 196 6.47 -3.23 0.05
C VAL A 196 6.02 -2.93 -1.38
N MET A 197 5.66 -1.67 -1.68
CA MET A 197 5.31 -1.26 -3.03
C MET A 197 6.50 -1.35 -3.98
N LEU A 198 7.68 -0.88 -3.57
CA LEU A 198 8.92 -0.93 -4.34
C LEU A 198 9.35 -2.38 -4.60
N LYS A 199 9.38 -3.23 -3.56
CA LYS A 199 9.70 -4.67 -3.71
C LYS A 199 8.77 -5.36 -4.71
N LYS A 200 7.48 -5.01 -4.69
CA LYS A 200 6.50 -5.58 -5.64
C LYS A 200 6.71 -5.09 -7.07
N GLN A 201 7.26 -3.88 -7.25
CA GLN A 201 7.59 -3.35 -8.57
C GLN A 201 8.86 -4.00 -9.13
N GLU A 202 9.88 -4.19 -8.31
CA GLU A 202 11.11 -4.91 -8.68
C GLU A 202 10.81 -6.35 -9.11
N GLN A 203 10.04 -7.10 -8.32
CA GLN A 203 9.65 -8.47 -8.68
C GLN A 203 8.88 -8.55 -10.00
N LYS A 204 8.04 -7.56 -10.31
CA LYS A 204 7.34 -7.50 -11.61
C LYS A 204 8.30 -7.22 -12.76
N ASN A 205 9.28 -6.35 -12.55
CA ASN A 205 10.27 -6.00 -13.56
C ASN A 205 11.22 -7.18 -13.84
N GLU A 206 11.65 -7.90 -12.81
CA GLU A 206 12.46 -9.13 -12.94
C GLU A 206 11.69 -10.22 -13.69
N GLN A 207 10.43 -10.46 -13.34
CA GLN A 207 9.58 -11.42 -14.05
C GLN A 207 9.39 -11.06 -15.53
N ALA A 208 9.14 -9.77 -15.82
CA ALA A 208 9.02 -9.30 -17.20
C ALA A 208 10.34 -9.44 -17.98
N MET A 209 11.48 -9.21 -17.31
CA MET A 209 12.81 -9.42 -17.90
C MET A 209 13.05 -10.90 -18.20
N GLU A 210 12.82 -11.81 -17.25
CA GLU A 210 12.99 -13.26 -17.46
C GLU A 210 12.10 -13.78 -18.59
N GLU A 211 10.86 -13.31 -18.67
CA GLU A 211 9.93 -13.69 -19.75
C GLU A 211 10.40 -13.19 -21.11
N SER A 212 10.97 -11.98 -21.17
CA SER A 212 11.57 -11.42 -22.39
C SER A 212 12.82 -12.18 -22.86
N ILE A 213 13.66 -12.64 -21.92
CA ILE A 213 14.86 -13.45 -22.21
C ILE A 213 14.43 -14.83 -22.69
N ARG A 214 13.48 -15.49 -22.02
CA ARG A 214 12.94 -16.79 -22.43
C ARG A 214 12.33 -16.75 -23.83
N THR A 215 11.54 -15.72 -24.13
CA THR A 215 10.93 -15.57 -25.46
C THR A 215 11.98 -15.27 -26.54
N SER A 216 13.06 -14.56 -26.22
CA SER A 216 14.16 -14.32 -27.16
C SER A 216 14.97 -15.59 -27.42
N LEU A 217 15.30 -16.35 -26.38
CA LEU A 217 16.07 -17.60 -26.48
C LEU A 217 15.29 -18.70 -27.21
N THR A 218 13.98 -18.79 -26.98
CA THR A 218 13.11 -19.72 -27.73
C THR A 218 12.98 -19.34 -29.21
N ARG A 219 13.00 -18.04 -29.55
CA ARG A 219 13.05 -17.60 -30.97
C ARG A 219 14.36 -18.00 -31.62
N GLU A 220 15.50 -17.76 -30.96
CA GLU A 220 16.84 -18.13 -31.46
C GLU A 220 17.02 -19.66 -31.61
N LEU A 221 16.55 -20.46 -30.65
CA LEU A 221 16.58 -21.92 -30.80
C LEU A 221 15.70 -22.40 -31.95
N ARG A 222 14.57 -21.74 -32.20
CA ARG A 222 13.69 -22.06 -33.33
C ARG A 222 14.33 -21.74 -34.68
N THR A 223 15.03 -20.61 -34.79
CA THR A 223 15.76 -20.23 -36.02
C THR A 223 16.95 -21.18 -36.27
N LEU A 224 17.72 -21.53 -35.23
CA LEU A 224 18.80 -22.51 -35.33
C LEU A 224 18.29 -23.91 -35.70
N SER A 225 17.16 -24.35 -35.12
CA SER A 225 16.54 -25.64 -35.47
C SER A 225 16.03 -25.66 -36.91
N SER A 226 15.45 -24.57 -37.42
CA SER A 226 15.04 -24.48 -38.84
C SER A 226 16.24 -24.48 -39.79
N SER A 227 17.38 -23.96 -39.35
CA SER A 227 18.64 -23.94 -40.12
C SER A 227 19.24 -25.34 -40.25
N ASN A 228 19.20 -26.15 -39.18
CA ASN A 228 19.70 -27.53 -39.20
C ASN A 228 18.81 -28.50 -39.99
N ILE A 229 17.51 -28.24 -40.14
CA ILE A 229 16.62 -29.04 -41.00
C ILE A 229 16.95 -28.84 -42.49
N PHE A 230 17.50 -27.69 -42.88
CA PHE A 230 17.95 -27.44 -44.26
C PHE A 230 19.27 -28.15 -44.59
N PHE A 231 20.12 -28.42 -43.59
CA PHE A 231 21.39 -29.13 -43.79
C PHE A 231 21.25 -30.66 -43.70
N ALA A 232 20.29 -31.17 -42.93
CA ALA A 232 20.01 -32.61 -42.84
C ALA A 232 19.23 -33.18 -44.04
N GLY A 233 18.63 -32.33 -44.88
CA GLY A 233 17.90 -32.72 -46.09
C GLY A 233 18.78 -33.01 -47.31
N ASN A 234 20.11 -32.95 -47.19
CA ASN A 234 21.04 -33.00 -48.33
C ASN A 234 22.06 -34.17 -48.26
N LEU A 235 21.77 -35.22 -47.49
CA LEU A 235 22.52 -36.49 -47.54
C LEU A 235 21.69 -37.56 -48.23
N ASP A 236 22.19 -37.96 -49.40
CA ASP A 236 21.67 -38.92 -50.37
C ASP A 236 21.00 -40.17 -49.78
N SER A 237 19.84 -40.51 -50.33
CA SER A 237 19.30 -41.88 -50.34
C SER A 237 19.41 -42.46 -51.76
N PRO A 238 20.12 -43.58 -52.00
CA PRO A 238 20.24 -44.17 -53.33
C PRO A 238 18.93 -44.82 -53.79
N ARG A 239 18.63 -44.67 -55.08
CA ARG A 239 17.57 -45.33 -55.84
C ARG A 239 17.45 -46.82 -55.54
N THR A 240 16.22 -47.30 -55.42
CA THR A 240 15.84 -48.67 -55.79
C THR A 240 14.54 -48.60 -56.60
N ASP A 241 14.67 -48.92 -57.87
CA ASP A 241 13.57 -49.22 -58.78
C ASP A 241 12.84 -50.48 -58.29
N LEU A 242 11.51 -50.51 -58.34
CA LEU A 242 10.76 -51.75 -58.56
C LEU A 242 9.36 -51.47 -59.12
N ASP A 243 9.03 -52.23 -60.16
CA ASP A 243 7.87 -52.15 -61.04
C ASP A 243 6.49 -52.34 -60.38
N SER A 244 5.47 -51.66 -60.92
CA SER A 244 4.26 -52.26 -61.52
C SER A 244 2.99 -51.39 -61.36
N PRO A 245 2.01 -51.52 -62.29
CA PRO A 245 1.07 -50.46 -62.65
C PRO A 245 -0.30 -50.65 -61.99
N LEU A 246 -1.08 -49.58 -61.82
CA LEU A 246 -2.54 -49.57 -61.91
C LEU A 246 -3.07 -48.14 -61.74
N GLY A 247 -4.09 -47.82 -62.51
CA GLY A 247 -4.49 -46.45 -62.80
C GLY A 247 -5.31 -45.76 -61.72
N ALA A 248 -5.36 -44.44 -61.82
CA ALA A 248 -6.60 -43.67 -61.74
C ALA A 248 -6.29 -42.23 -62.12
N THR A 249 -6.71 -41.87 -63.32
CA THR A 249 -7.00 -40.50 -63.74
C THR A 249 -7.93 -39.83 -62.72
N GLN A 250 -7.53 -38.67 -62.19
CA GLN A 250 -8.42 -37.53 -61.98
C GLN A 250 -7.62 -36.25 -61.75
N SER A 251 -7.52 -35.46 -62.81
CA SER A 251 -7.17 -34.04 -62.78
C SER A 251 -8.30 -33.27 -62.11
N PHE A 252 -8.05 -32.70 -60.92
CA PHE A 252 -8.93 -31.69 -60.35
C PHE A 252 -8.34 -30.30 -60.62
N SER A 253 -9.08 -29.56 -61.44
CA SER A 253 -8.88 -28.17 -61.84
C SER A 253 -9.04 -27.21 -60.65
N VAL A 254 -8.10 -26.28 -60.51
CA VAL A 254 -8.15 -25.12 -59.63
C VAL A 254 -9.26 -24.16 -60.09
N PRO A 255 -10.21 -23.73 -59.23
CA PRO A 255 -11.13 -22.66 -59.58
C PRO A 255 -10.48 -21.27 -59.41
N PRO A 256 -10.88 -20.26 -60.20
CA PRO A 256 -10.26 -18.95 -60.20
C PRO A 256 -10.74 -18.07 -59.04
N SER A 257 -9.79 -17.35 -58.45
CA SER A 257 -9.91 -16.00 -57.86
C SER A 257 -11.34 -15.53 -57.51
N ALA A 258 -11.72 -15.72 -56.24
CA ALA A 258 -12.78 -14.94 -55.63
C ALA A 258 -12.16 -13.77 -54.85
N ASN A 259 -12.55 -12.55 -55.24
CA ASN A 259 -12.23 -11.28 -54.59
C ASN A 259 -12.35 -11.37 -53.06
N SER A 260 -11.22 -11.38 -52.34
CA SER A 260 -11.18 -10.97 -50.94
C SER A 260 -10.93 -9.47 -50.91
N THR A 261 -11.96 -8.72 -50.54
CA THR A 261 -11.88 -7.31 -50.18
C THR A 261 -10.70 -7.08 -49.22
N ARG A 262 -9.80 -6.19 -49.65
CA ARG A 262 -8.67 -5.70 -48.86
C ARG A 262 -9.24 -4.96 -47.65
N TYR A 263 -9.20 -5.59 -46.48
CA TYR A 263 -9.35 -4.87 -45.22
C TYR A 263 -8.02 -4.19 -44.91
N ASP A 264 -7.95 -2.88 -45.10
CA ASP A 264 -6.84 -2.05 -44.63
C ASP A 264 -6.85 -2.05 -43.09
N TYR A 265 -6.04 -2.90 -42.48
CA TYR A 265 -5.66 -2.71 -41.09
C TYR A 265 -4.70 -1.53 -41.01
N PRO A 266 -4.89 -0.57 -40.08
CA PRO A 266 -3.86 0.42 -39.81
C PRO A 266 -2.60 -0.32 -39.36
N SER A 267 -1.51 -0.11 -40.10
CA SER A 267 -0.16 -0.55 -39.75
C SER A 267 0.18 -0.04 -38.36
N PHE A 268 0.03 -0.90 -37.36
CA PHE A 268 0.55 -0.64 -36.03
C PHE A 268 2.06 -0.85 -36.13
N ALA A 269 2.81 0.25 -36.21
CA ALA A 269 4.26 0.23 -36.19
C ALA A 269 4.71 -0.66 -35.03
N ALA A 270 5.47 -1.72 -35.33
CA ALA A 270 5.95 -2.65 -34.32
C ALA A 270 6.70 -1.84 -33.23
N PRO A 271 6.35 -2.01 -31.94
CA PRO A 271 7.00 -1.26 -30.89
C PRO A 271 8.49 -1.61 -30.90
N ALA A 272 9.34 -0.58 -30.91
CA ALA A 272 10.79 -0.72 -31.00
C ALA A 272 11.31 -1.75 -29.98
N PRO A 273 12.34 -2.54 -30.37
CA PRO A 273 12.87 -3.59 -29.51
C PRO A 273 13.28 -3.02 -28.14
N PRO A 274 13.10 -3.79 -27.05
CA PRO A 274 13.26 -3.31 -25.68
C PRO A 274 14.64 -2.70 -25.39
N VAL A 275 15.69 -3.16 -26.08
CA VAL A 275 17.06 -2.62 -25.98
C VAL A 275 17.12 -1.16 -26.47
N VAL A 276 16.38 -0.82 -27.53
CA VAL A 276 16.35 0.55 -28.07
C VAL A 276 15.63 1.50 -27.11
N ARG A 277 14.59 1.02 -26.42
CA ARG A 277 13.88 1.83 -25.40
C ARG A 277 14.72 2.08 -24.16
N LEU A 278 15.50 1.09 -23.71
CA LEU A 278 16.42 1.26 -22.59
C LEU A 278 17.55 2.21 -22.95
N GLN A 279 18.08 2.12 -24.18
CA GLN A 279 19.09 3.05 -24.66
C GLN A 279 18.56 4.50 -24.69
N GLU A 280 17.35 4.69 -25.20
CA GLU A 280 16.71 6.01 -25.23
C GLU A 280 16.46 6.57 -23.81
N GLN A 281 16.13 5.72 -22.85
CA GLN A 281 15.98 6.13 -21.45
C GLN A 281 17.33 6.53 -20.82
N VAL A 282 18.40 5.79 -21.10
CA VAL A 282 19.76 6.13 -20.64
C VAL A 282 20.21 7.46 -21.25
N ASP A 283 19.96 7.68 -22.54
CA ASP A 283 20.33 8.93 -23.22
C ASP A 283 19.54 10.13 -22.66
N ARG A 284 18.25 9.95 -22.33
CA ARG A 284 17.44 10.98 -21.66
C ARG A 284 17.93 11.28 -20.24
N LEU A 285 18.39 10.27 -19.50
CA LEU A 285 18.96 10.46 -18.16
C LEU A 285 20.31 11.20 -18.23
N ASN A 286 21.16 10.86 -19.19
CA ASN A 286 22.42 11.58 -19.40
C ASN A 286 22.17 13.04 -19.83
N ALA A 287 21.20 13.29 -20.71
CA ALA A 287 20.85 14.64 -21.13
C ALA A 287 20.32 15.50 -19.97
N THR A 288 19.51 14.92 -19.08
CA THR A 288 18.98 15.63 -17.90
C THR A 288 20.06 15.92 -16.87
N GLN A 289 21.03 15.01 -16.65
CA GLN A 289 22.18 15.29 -15.79
C GLN A 289 23.05 16.43 -16.31
N LEU A 290 23.35 16.43 -17.62
CA LEU A 290 24.13 17.51 -18.24
C LEU A 290 23.42 18.86 -18.12
N GLN A 291 22.09 18.89 -18.25
CA GLN A 291 21.30 20.10 -18.09
C GLN A 291 21.34 20.64 -16.65
N LEU A 292 21.22 19.76 -15.64
CA LEU A 292 21.31 20.14 -14.23
C LEU A 292 22.70 20.68 -13.88
N GLN A 293 23.76 20.05 -14.41
CA GLN A 293 25.13 20.49 -14.20
C GLN A 293 25.40 21.86 -14.85
N ALA A 294 24.85 22.10 -16.04
CA ALA A 294 24.91 23.41 -16.68
C ALA A 294 24.14 24.49 -15.89
N GLN A 295 23.02 24.14 -15.26
CA GLN A 295 22.28 25.07 -14.40
C GLN A 295 23.05 25.43 -13.13
N LEU A 296 23.67 24.45 -12.47
CA LEU A 296 24.51 24.70 -11.29
C LEU A 296 25.68 25.63 -11.62
N ASN A 297 26.42 25.36 -12.70
CA ASN A 297 27.53 26.23 -13.13
C ASN A 297 27.09 27.67 -13.42
N ARG A 298 25.89 27.85 -14.00
CA ARG A 298 25.32 29.19 -14.22
C ARG A 298 25.02 29.90 -12.91
N GLN A 299 24.46 29.20 -11.92
CA GLN A 299 24.21 29.79 -10.61
C GLN A 299 25.51 30.16 -9.88
N GLU A 300 26.53 29.31 -9.93
CA GLU A 300 27.84 29.63 -9.35
C GLU A 300 28.46 30.87 -9.98
N THR A 301 28.38 31.00 -11.31
CA THR A 301 28.88 32.18 -12.02
C THR A 301 28.10 33.44 -11.64
N GLN A 302 26.77 33.34 -11.47
CA GLN A 302 25.93 34.45 -11.00
C GLN A 302 26.30 34.87 -9.58
N LEU A 303 26.50 33.91 -8.68
CA LEU A 303 26.92 34.19 -7.30
C LEU A 303 28.30 34.88 -7.25
N GLN A 304 29.27 34.39 -8.03
CA GLN A 304 30.58 35.03 -8.13
C GLN A 304 30.49 36.45 -8.70
N THR A 305 29.63 36.68 -9.68
CA THR A 305 29.40 38.02 -10.23
C THR A 305 28.77 38.95 -9.20
N ILE A 306 27.77 38.48 -8.45
CA ILE A 306 27.14 39.26 -7.37
C ILE A 306 28.15 39.58 -6.28
N LEU A 307 28.97 38.61 -5.87
CA LEU A 307 30.03 38.84 -4.88
C LEU A 307 31.06 39.85 -5.37
N ALA A 308 31.50 39.76 -6.64
CA ALA A 308 32.42 40.73 -7.23
C ALA A 308 31.81 42.15 -7.33
N LEU A 309 30.51 42.26 -7.61
CA LEU A 309 29.79 43.55 -7.61
C LEU A 309 29.64 44.12 -6.20
N LEU A 310 29.37 43.28 -5.19
CA LEU A 310 29.32 43.67 -3.79
C LEU A 310 30.68 44.14 -3.29
N GLU A 311 31.75 43.41 -3.60
CA GLU A 311 33.12 43.77 -3.24
C GLU A 311 33.54 45.09 -3.89
N LYS A 312 33.19 45.29 -5.17
CA LYS A 312 33.42 46.56 -5.87
C LYS A 312 32.59 47.72 -5.27
N SER A 313 31.35 47.45 -4.85
CA SER A 313 30.50 48.46 -4.18
C SER A 313 31.00 48.81 -2.79
N LEU A 314 31.55 47.86 -2.04
CA LEU A 314 32.19 48.07 -0.74
C LEU A 314 33.53 48.79 -0.87
N ALA A 315 34.29 48.54 -1.95
CA ALA A 315 35.52 49.26 -2.26
C ALA A 315 35.27 50.70 -2.77
N GLN A 316 34.08 51.00 -3.28
CA GLN A 316 33.65 52.36 -3.63
C GLN A 316 33.02 53.14 -2.48
N SER A 317 32.64 52.47 -1.37
CA SER A 317 32.18 53.12 -0.15
C SER A 317 33.37 53.43 0.79
N ASP A 318 34.10 54.49 0.48
CA ASP A 318 35.04 55.13 1.42
C ASP A 318 34.22 55.76 2.59
N PRO A 319 34.66 55.68 3.86
CA PRO A 319 33.82 55.90 5.04
C PRO A 319 33.73 57.38 5.48
N SER A 320 33.56 58.32 4.56
CA SER A 320 33.53 59.76 4.89
C SER A 320 32.28 60.53 4.51
N GLU A 321 31.23 59.88 3.99
CA GLU A 321 30.03 60.61 3.57
C GLU A 321 28.78 59.73 3.67
N ASN A 322 28.20 59.63 4.87
CA ASN A 322 26.76 59.47 5.12
C ASN A 322 26.51 59.24 6.62
N ALA A 323 26.62 60.33 7.39
CA ALA A 323 25.88 60.42 8.64
C ALA A 323 24.43 60.78 8.31
N VAL A 324 23.48 59.87 8.58
CA VAL A 324 22.04 60.18 8.61
C VAL A 324 21.44 59.55 9.88
N PRO A 325 20.63 60.31 10.65
CA PRO A 325 20.32 60.05 12.07
C PRO A 325 19.15 59.06 12.29
N PRO A 326 18.87 58.64 13.54
CA PRO A 326 17.96 57.53 13.82
C PRO A 326 16.49 57.86 13.56
N PHE A 327 15.77 56.77 13.26
CA PHE A 327 14.37 56.64 12.87
C PHE A 327 13.41 57.15 13.97
N SER A 328 13.06 58.43 13.92
CA SER A 328 11.89 58.96 14.62
C SER A 328 11.25 60.09 13.82
N ALA A 329 10.08 59.80 13.25
CA ALA A 329 9.05 60.72 12.74
C ALA A 329 8.50 60.26 11.38
N ILE A 330 7.49 59.40 11.40
CA ILE A 330 6.48 59.37 10.33
C ILE A 330 5.10 59.30 11.02
N VAL A 331 4.49 60.47 11.16
CA VAL A 331 3.04 60.64 11.37
C VAL A 331 2.40 60.71 9.97
N PRO A 332 1.27 60.04 9.70
CA PRO A 332 0.60 60.15 8.41
C PRO A 332 -0.31 61.40 8.37
N PRO A 333 -0.44 62.08 7.21
CA PRO A 333 -1.40 63.17 7.05
C PRO A 333 -2.80 62.64 6.68
N GLU A 334 -3.78 63.51 6.94
CA GLU A 334 -5.24 63.37 6.86
C GLU A 334 -5.82 62.86 5.53
#